data_AF-A0A0V0HBW9-F1
#
_entry.id   AF-A0A0V0HBW9-F1
#
_cell.length_a   1.000
_cell.length_b   1.000
_cell.length_c   1.000
_cell.angle_alpha   90.00
_cell.angle_beta   90.00
_cell.angle_gamma   90.00
#
_symmetry.space_group_name_H-M   'P 1'
#
loop_
_entity.id
_entity.type
_entity.pdbx_description
1 polymer ?
#
loop_
_entity_poly.entity_id
_entity_poly.type
_entity_poly.pdbx_seq_one_letter_code
_entity_poly.pdbx_strand_id
1 'polypeptide(L)'
;MIIEMSVSLLESKLCVFNNNEVTFNLWIMKEYDVQDSWIKLLTLPSNGDVSIIPIYSFSEGNVLLRYKYRDIEVIDRIFIETKVIYRTENRI
;
A
#
# COMPACT_ATOMS: atom_id res chain seq x y z
N MET A 1 -10.25 14.33 4.78
CA MET A 1 -10.26 14.60 3.33
C MET A 1 -9.41 13.56 2.63
N ILE A 2 -9.80 13.03 1.46
CA ILE A 2 -8.93 12.11 0.69
C ILE A 2 -7.90 12.97 -0.02
N ILE A 3 -6.62 12.71 0.26
CA ILE A 3 -5.50 13.46 -0.31
C ILE A 3 -5.04 12.79 -1.60
N GLU A 4 -5.14 11.47 -1.67
CA GLU A 4 -4.74 10.70 -2.85
C GLU A 4 -5.63 9.45 -3.01
N MET A 5 -6.09 9.20 -4.24
CA MET A 5 -6.71 7.93 -4.64
C MET A 5 -6.15 7.55 -6.00
N SER A 6 -5.71 6.32 -6.15
CA SER A 6 -5.11 5.85 -7.40
C SER A 6 -5.24 4.34 -7.56
N VAL A 7 -4.94 3.89 -8.78
CA VAL A 7 -5.02 2.50 -9.23
C VAL A 7 -3.61 2.05 -9.63
N SER A 8 -3.26 0.81 -9.32
CA SER A 8 -1.99 0.20 -9.74
C SER A 8 -2.18 -1.29 -10.04
N LEU A 9 -1.11 -1.93 -10.52
CA LEU A 9 -1.02 -3.37 -10.76
C LEU A 9 0.06 -3.95 -9.86
N LEU A 10 -0.30 -4.93 -9.03
CA LEU A 10 0.62 -5.67 -8.15
C LEU A 10 0.52 -7.16 -8.48
N GLU A 11 1.62 -7.78 -8.93
CA GLU A 11 1.66 -9.20 -9.36
C GLU A 11 0.51 -9.58 -10.30
N SER A 12 0.18 -8.71 -11.25
CA SER A 12 -0.95 -8.89 -12.20
C SER A 12 -2.34 -8.88 -11.55
N LYS A 13 -2.49 -8.33 -10.34
CA LYS A 13 -3.77 -8.05 -9.70
C LYS A 13 -4.03 -6.56 -9.72
N LEU A 14 -5.25 -6.17 -10.10
CA LEU A 14 -5.69 -4.79 -10.02
C LEU A 14 -5.79 -4.37 -8.55
N CYS A 15 -5.18 -3.25 -8.20
CA CYS A 15 -5.25 -2.71 -6.87
C CYS A 15 -5.71 -1.26 -6.86
N VAL A 16 -6.41 -0.88 -5.80
CA VAL A 16 -6.83 0.50 -5.53
C VAL A 16 -6.27 0.87 -4.18
N PHE A 17 -5.67 2.05 -4.11
CA PHE A 17 -5.22 2.60 -2.85
C PHE A 17 -5.74 4.00 -2.63
N ASN A 18 -5.92 4.34 -1.37
CA ASN A 18 -6.20 5.69 -0.94
C ASN A 18 -5.33 6.08 0.23
N ASN A 19 -5.03 7.37 0.30
CA ASN A 19 -4.31 7.98 1.38
C ASN A 19 -5.06 9.23 1.84
N ASN A 20 -5.29 9.31 3.14
CA ASN A 20 -5.92 10.45 3.78
C ASN A 20 -5.11 10.86 5.02
N GLU A 21 -5.58 11.89 5.72
CA GLU A 21 -4.93 12.46 6.91
C GLU A 21 -4.76 11.49 8.09
N VAL A 22 -5.39 10.31 8.04
CA VAL A 22 -5.42 9.33 9.15
C VAL A 22 -4.88 7.98 8.72
N THR A 23 -5.18 7.55 7.49
CA THR A 23 -4.92 6.18 7.03
C THR A 23 -4.55 6.11 5.57
N PHE A 24 -3.69 5.15 5.27
CA PHE A 24 -3.50 4.58 3.96
C PHE A 24 -4.21 3.22 3.89
N ASN A 25 -4.96 2.98 2.83
CA ASN A 25 -5.62 1.69 2.59
C ASN A 25 -5.22 1.16 1.22
N LEU A 26 -4.89 -0.13 1.14
CA LEU A 26 -4.64 -0.84 -0.11
C LEU A 26 -5.62 -2.00 -0.25
N TRP A 27 -6.29 -2.04 -1.39
CA TRP A 27 -7.24 -3.08 -1.77
C TRP A 27 -6.75 -3.77 -3.02
N ILE A 28 -6.96 -5.08 -3.10
CA ILE A 28 -6.66 -5.88 -4.30
C ILE A 28 -7.93 -6.60 -4.75
N MET A 29 -8.12 -6.68 -6.06
CA MET A 29 -9.17 -7.49 -6.67
C MET A 29 -8.68 -8.93 -6.74
N LYS A 30 -9.36 -9.84 -6.04
CA LYS A 30 -9.00 -11.26 -6.04
C LYS A 30 -9.44 -11.95 -7.34
N GLU A 31 -10.61 -11.57 -7.85
CA GLU A 31 -11.23 -12.16 -9.05
C GLU A 31 -11.76 -11.04 -9.95
N TYR A 32 -11.30 -11.01 -11.19
CA TYR A 32 -11.69 -9.98 -12.15
C TYR A 32 -13.19 -10.07 -12.50
N ASP A 33 -13.81 -8.91 -12.72
CA ASP A 33 -15.24 -8.73 -13.01
C ASP A 33 -16.22 -9.18 -11.91
N VAL A 34 -15.70 -9.62 -10.75
CA VAL A 34 -16.51 -9.93 -9.56
C VAL A 34 -16.41 -8.75 -8.60
N GLN A 35 -17.49 -7.97 -8.50
CA GLN A 35 -17.53 -6.76 -7.66
C GLN A 35 -17.20 -7.05 -6.19
N ASP A 36 -17.61 -8.20 -5.65
CA ASP A 36 -17.40 -8.53 -4.24
C ASP A 36 -16.04 -9.20 -3.96
N SER A 37 -15.15 -9.28 -4.96
CA SER A 37 -13.84 -9.91 -4.82
C SER A 37 -12.75 -8.97 -4.30
N TRP A 38 -13.07 -7.68 -4.11
CA TRP A 38 -12.15 -6.72 -3.51
C TRP A 38 -11.86 -7.10 -2.05
N ILE A 39 -10.60 -7.38 -1.76
CA ILE A 39 -10.13 -7.64 -0.41
C ILE A 39 -9.21 -6.51 0.04
N LYS A 40 -9.40 -6.03 1.26
CA LYS A 40 -8.49 -5.06 1.85
C LYS A 40 -7.21 -5.80 2.26
N LEU A 41 -6.11 -5.47 1.58
CA LEU A 41 -4.82 -6.11 1.83
C LEU A 41 -4.17 -5.56 3.09
N LEU A 42 -4.16 -4.23 3.26
CA LEU A 42 -3.59 -3.59 4.45
C LEU A 42 -4.17 -2.20 4.71
N THR A 43 -4.06 -1.77 5.97
CA THR A 43 -4.27 -0.40 6.43
C THR A 43 -3.07 0.04 7.23
N LEU A 44 -2.50 1.20 6.91
CA LEU A 44 -1.44 1.85 7.68
C LEU A 44 -1.95 3.16 8.28
N PRO A 45 -1.40 3.58 9.43
CA PRO A 45 -1.48 4.97 9.84
C PRO A 45 -0.87 5.88 8.78
N SER A 46 -1.51 7.01 8.53
CA SER A 46 -1.01 8.10 7.72
C SER A 46 -1.28 9.41 8.44
N ASN A 47 -0.54 10.45 8.08
CA ASN A 47 -0.75 11.81 8.55
C ASN A 47 -1.12 12.75 7.40
N GLY A 48 -1.41 12.21 6.19
CA GLY A 48 -1.77 12.98 5.00
C GLY A 48 -0.64 13.75 4.34
N ASP A 49 0.46 13.94 5.05
CA ASP A 49 1.62 14.70 4.62
C ASP A 49 2.57 13.90 3.71
N VAL A 50 2.41 12.57 3.66
CA VAL A 50 3.28 11.64 2.93
C VAL A 50 2.48 10.94 1.84
N SER A 51 2.92 10.99 0.58
CA SER A 51 2.38 10.12 -0.47
C SER A 51 2.92 8.70 -0.28
N ILE A 52 2.01 7.73 -0.27
CA ILE A 52 2.33 6.31 -0.08
C ILE A 52 1.86 5.58 -1.34
N ILE A 53 2.81 5.00 -2.08
CA ILE A 53 2.54 4.39 -3.38
C ILE A 53 2.99 2.93 -3.34
N PRO A 54 2.10 1.96 -3.63
CA PRO A 54 2.49 0.57 -3.75
C PRO A 54 3.26 0.33 -5.06
N ILE A 55 4.44 -0.29 -4.93
CA ILE A 55 5.35 -0.54 -6.05
C ILE A 55 5.29 -2.00 -6.49
N TYR A 56 5.27 -2.92 -5.52
CA TYR A 56 5.42 -4.35 -5.77
C TYR A 56 4.77 -5.17 -4.66
N SER A 57 4.15 -6.30 -4.99
CA SER A 57 3.76 -7.32 -4.01
C SER A 57 4.64 -8.55 -4.16
N PHE A 58 4.93 -9.21 -3.06
CA PHE A 58 5.64 -10.48 -3.02
C PHE A 58 4.63 -11.62 -2.84
N SER A 59 5.01 -12.82 -3.30
CA SER A 59 4.18 -14.02 -3.23
C SER A 59 3.73 -14.39 -1.81
N GLU A 60 4.48 -13.96 -0.80
CA GLU A 60 4.22 -14.17 0.62
C GLU A 60 3.19 -13.17 1.21
N GLY A 61 2.62 -12.28 0.40
CA GLY A 61 1.70 -11.23 0.84
C GLY A 61 2.38 -9.95 1.33
N ASN A 62 3.71 -9.88 1.29
CA ASN A 62 4.46 -8.67 1.62
C ASN A 62 4.30 -7.61 0.51
N VAL A 63 4.41 -6.33 0.84
CA VAL A 63 4.28 -5.24 -0.15
C VAL A 63 5.45 -4.26 -0.01
N LEU A 64 6.03 -3.86 -1.13
CA LEU A 64 6.99 -2.77 -1.21
C LEU A 64 6.25 -1.45 -1.45
N LEU A 65 6.44 -0.49 -0.55
CA LEU A 65 5.83 0.84 -0.63
C LEU A 65 6.90 1.90 -0.84
N ARG A 66 6.59 2.89 -1.67
CA ARG A 66 7.33 4.15 -1.77
C ARG A 66 6.64 5.19 -0.90
N TYR A 67 7.38 5.75 0.04
CA TYR A 67 6.99 6.92 0.81
C TYR A 67 7.66 8.14 0.21
N LYS A 68 6.87 9.18 -0.09
CA LYS A 68 7.37 10.47 -0.56
C LYS A 68 6.89 11.58 0.35
N TYR A 69 7.83 12.25 1.01
CA TYR A 69 7.59 13.41 1.84
C TYR A 69 8.47 14.56 1.35
N ARG A 70 7.88 15.55 0.67
CA ARG A 70 8.63 16.65 0.04
C ARG A 70 9.74 16.10 -0.86
N ASP A 71 10.99 16.40 -0.54
CA ASP A 71 12.19 15.98 -1.27
C ASP A 71 12.80 14.66 -0.76
N ILE A 72 12.20 14.04 0.27
CA ILE A 72 12.65 12.77 0.85
C ILE A 72 11.82 11.64 0.27
N GLU A 73 12.49 10.65 -0.33
CA GLU A 73 11.90 9.40 -0.77
C GLU A 73 12.49 8.23 0.00
N VAL A 74 11.63 7.37 0.55
CA VAL A 74 12.01 6.15 1.27
C VAL A 74 11.26 4.98 0.66
N ILE A 75 11.99 3.90 0.34
CA ILE A 75 11.41 2.64 -0.10
C ILE A 75 11.46 1.67 1.07
N ASP A 76 10.33 1.05 1.36
CA ASP A 76 10.19 0.21 2.54
C ASP A 76 9.37 -1.03 2.23
N ARG A 77 9.82 -2.16 2.77
CA ARG A 77 9.14 -3.44 2.63
C ARG A 77 8.34 -3.70 3.89
N ILE A 78 7.02 -3.78 3.71
CA ILE A 78 6.10 -4.12 4.78
C ILE A 78 5.79 -5.61 4.73
N PHE A 79 6.02 -6.24 5.87
CA PHE A 79 5.59 -7.61 6.11
C PHE A 79 4.16 -7.63 6.64
N ILE A 80 3.29 -8.40 5.99
CA ILE A 80 1.89 -8.57 6.41
C ILE A 80 1.78 -9.94 7.11
N GLU A 81 2.40 -10.07 8.28
CA GLU A 81 2.16 -11.21 9.15
C GLU A 81 1.12 -10.82 10.18
N THR A 82 -0.08 -11.40 10.10
CA THR A 82 -1.15 -11.36 11.10
C THR A 82 -1.16 -10.08 11.96
N LYS A 83 -1.61 -8.96 11.37
CA LYS A 83 -1.84 -7.66 12.02
C LYS A 83 -0.61 -6.93 12.61
N VAL A 84 0.62 -7.40 12.40
CA VAL A 84 1.83 -6.67 12.81
C VAL A 84 2.62 -6.24 11.58
N ILE A 85 2.77 -4.93 11.41
CA ILE A 85 3.54 -4.31 10.33
C ILE A 85 4.97 -4.16 10.81
N TYR A 86 5.91 -4.88 10.21
CA TYR A 86 7.34 -4.71 10.45
C TYR A 86 7.95 -3.80 9.39
N ARG A 87 8.65 -2.76 9.85
CA ARG A 87 9.42 -1.83 9.03
C ARG A 87 10.86 -2.35 8.90
N THR A 88 11.39 -2.46 7.69
CA THR A 88 12.82 -2.77 7.52
C THR A 88 13.53 -1.55 6.96
N GLU A 89 14.29 -0.86 7.81
CA GLU A 89 15.15 0.23 7.37
C GLU A 89 16.34 -0.36 6.59
N ASN A 90 16.19 -0.49 5.28
CA ASN A 90 17.34 -0.67 4.40
C ASN A 90 18.00 0.69 4.18
N ARG A 91 19.04 0.99 4.97
CA ARG A 91 19.96 2.08 4.67
C ARG A 91 20.79 1.67 3.44
N ILE A 92 20.60 2.36 2.33
CA ILE A 92 21.53 2.33 1.19
C ILE A 92 22.72 3.22 1.51
#